data_AF-A0A1W1WDY7-F1
#
_entry.id   AF-A0A1W1WDY7-F1
#
_cell.length_a   1.000
_cell.length_b   1.000
_cell.length_c   1.000
_cell.angle_alpha   90.00
_cell.angle_beta   90.00
_cell.angle_gamma   90.00
#
_symmetry.space_group_name_H-M   'P 1'
#
loop_
_entity.id
_entity.type
_entity.pdbx_description
1 polymer ?
#
loop_
_entity_poly.entity_id
_entity_poly.type
_entity_poly.pdbx_seq_one_letter_code
_entity_poly.pdbx_strand_id
1 'polypeptide(L)'
;MNKPIFVHSGWRTGSTYIWSKFRLHSDCMPFYEPFNEVLVHITHDMLPSFQPSNWDSHHPRVATSYFSEYGSLISTGVQGFHPNFTIKNFFRNEQECLWDQAAYLAMLMHLSYQSHRRPVFNFCRSLGRIPWLRQTFPGIHILLLRNPIDQWLSGRAQLRKGNPYFEIMPYLIMGQDEVPPIIRTIAQYWKLPQYTSDIAFFDAYHQIRPLVTSYSTTQSFGIFLDLYLYSTLLALPFVDIVIDMDELDLSLTYRQEVSNILRETLNLSLPFDDVHITHYGPDNRPPHWQNVIINALQRMESQWLPEMYCSIPELQPEHVNYIIHKVREVPLLEPRIRW
;
A
#
# COMPACT_ATOMS: atom_id res chain seq x y z
N MET A 1 7.53 -24.71 10.01
CA MET A 1 7.79 -23.78 8.89
C MET A 1 7.63 -22.35 9.42
N ASN A 2 8.46 -21.40 8.96
CA ASN A 2 8.38 -20.01 9.40
C ASN A 2 7.08 -19.36 8.88
N LYS A 3 6.36 -18.62 9.74
CA LYS A 3 5.09 -17.95 9.39
C LYS A 3 5.29 -16.98 8.21
N PRO A 4 4.37 -16.86 7.25
CA PRO A 4 4.47 -15.86 6.19
C PRO A 4 4.57 -14.43 6.75
N ILE A 5 5.19 -13.53 5.99
CA ILE A 5 5.24 -12.09 6.29
C ILE A 5 4.44 -11.34 5.23
N PHE A 6 3.55 -10.46 5.65
CA PHE A 6 2.77 -9.57 4.81
C PHE A 6 3.18 -8.13 5.09
N VAL A 7 3.75 -7.45 4.11
CA VAL A 7 4.09 -6.03 4.17
C VAL A 7 3.04 -5.26 3.39
N HIS A 8 2.30 -4.40 4.08
CA HIS A 8 1.21 -3.60 3.56
C HIS A 8 1.63 -2.13 3.51
N SER A 9 1.32 -1.44 2.43
CA SER A 9 1.57 -0.02 2.31
C SER A 9 0.59 0.63 1.35
N GLY A 10 0.63 1.97 1.28
CA GLY A 10 0.15 2.68 0.10
C GLY A 10 1.23 2.76 -0.98
N TRP A 11 0.88 3.29 -2.15
CA TRP A 11 1.88 3.70 -3.14
C TRP A 11 2.77 4.80 -2.58
N ARG A 12 4.05 4.81 -2.98
CA ARG A 12 5.03 5.84 -2.60
C ARG A 12 5.34 5.91 -1.10
N THR A 13 5.10 4.85 -0.34
CA THR A 13 5.42 4.78 1.10
C THR A 13 6.85 4.30 1.39
N GLY A 14 7.59 3.80 0.40
CA GLY A 14 8.92 3.20 0.61
C GLY A 14 8.91 1.67 0.68
N SER A 15 7.80 1.02 0.34
CA SER A 15 7.66 -0.44 0.38
C SER A 15 8.67 -1.19 -0.48
N THR A 16 9.08 -0.63 -1.62
CA THR A 16 10.14 -1.23 -2.44
C THR A 16 11.50 -1.26 -1.73
N TYR A 17 11.79 -0.27 -0.86
CA TYR A 17 13.00 -0.30 -0.03
C TYR A 17 12.91 -1.44 0.99
N ILE A 18 11.82 -1.54 1.75
CA ILE A 18 11.60 -2.63 2.72
C ILE A 18 11.64 -4.01 2.04
N TRP A 19 10.95 -4.17 0.91
CA TRP A 19 11.00 -5.38 0.09
C TRP A 19 12.44 -5.75 -0.31
N SER A 20 13.26 -4.76 -0.71
CA SER A 20 14.65 -5.03 -1.08
C SER A 20 15.48 -5.58 0.10
N LYS A 21 15.17 -5.17 1.34
CA LYS A 21 15.82 -5.73 2.54
C LYS A 21 15.50 -7.19 2.76
N PHE A 22 14.23 -7.56 2.61
CA PHE A 22 13.84 -8.97 2.62
C PHE A 22 14.48 -9.75 1.48
N ARG A 23 14.64 -9.13 0.31
CA ARG A 23 15.21 -9.79 -0.89
C ARG A 23 16.67 -10.15 -0.75
N LEU A 24 17.42 -9.32 -0.03
CA LEU A 24 18.83 -9.57 0.27
C LEU A 24 19.03 -10.64 1.35
N HIS A 25 17.98 -11.01 2.09
CA HIS A 25 18.06 -12.04 3.13
C HIS A 25 17.85 -13.43 2.52
N SER A 26 18.83 -14.33 2.69
CA SER A 26 18.82 -15.70 2.13
C SER A 26 17.54 -16.47 2.47
N ASP A 27 17.08 -16.32 3.71
CA ASP A 27 15.97 -17.08 4.26
C ASP A 27 14.59 -16.61 3.79
N CYS A 28 14.50 -15.51 3.05
CA CYS A 28 13.23 -14.92 2.62
C CYS A 28 13.06 -15.04 1.11
N MET A 29 11.87 -15.38 0.62
CA MET A 29 11.48 -15.28 -0.79
C MET A 29 10.41 -14.18 -0.92
N PRO A 30 10.79 -12.95 -1.31
CA PRO A 30 9.86 -11.84 -1.30
C PRO A 30 9.21 -11.59 -2.65
N PHE A 31 7.90 -11.78 -2.71
CA PHE A 31 7.06 -11.47 -3.86
C PHE A 31 6.73 -9.98 -3.91
N TYR A 32 7.18 -9.32 -4.97
CA TYR A 32 6.92 -7.90 -5.21
C TYR A 32 5.53 -7.69 -5.81
N GLU A 33 4.67 -6.98 -5.07
CA GLU A 33 3.33 -6.58 -5.50
C GLU A 33 2.50 -7.75 -6.07
N PRO A 34 2.13 -8.75 -5.24
CA PRO A 34 1.38 -9.93 -5.71
C PRO A 34 0.03 -9.62 -6.37
N PHE A 35 -0.48 -8.39 -6.23
CA PHE A 35 -1.71 -7.90 -6.84
C PHE A 35 -1.46 -6.87 -7.95
N ASN A 36 -0.27 -6.85 -8.54
CA ASN A 36 0.06 -5.94 -9.64
C ASN A 36 -0.60 -6.38 -10.95
N GLU A 37 -1.24 -5.45 -11.65
CA GLU A 37 -1.91 -5.65 -12.94
C GLU A 37 -0.97 -6.19 -14.04
N VAL A 38 0.33 -5.92 -13.94
CA VAL A 38 1.33 -6.44 -14.88
C VAL A 38 1.35 -7.98 -14.87
N LEU A 39 1.03 -8.62 -13.75
CA LEU A 39 1.06 -10.07 -13.61
C LEU A 39 0.02 -10.78 -14.50
N VAL A 40 -0.99 -10.06 -15.02
CA VAL A 40 -1.98 -10.62 -15.96
C VAL A 40 -1.33 -11.06 -17.27
N HIS A 41 -0.34 -10.30 -17.76
CA HIS A 41 0.20 -10.49 -19.12
C HIS A 41 1.73 -10.56 -19.15
N ILE A 42 2.39 -10.55 -17.99
CA ILE A 42 3.86 -10.62 -17.93
C ILE A 42 4.36 -11.90 -18.61
N THR A 43 5.39 -11.75 -19.44
CA THR A 43 6.14 -12.84 -20.07
C THR A 43 7.60 -12.80 -19.63
N HIS A 44 8.34 -13.87 -19.88
CA HIS A 44 9.78 -13.90 -19.59
C HIS A 44 10.54 -12.78 -20.31
N ASP A 45 10.16 -12.47 -21.55
CA ASP A 45 10.79 -11.41 -22.35
C ASP A 45 10.53 -10.01 -21.79
N MET A 46 9.45 -9.82 -21.03
CA MET A 46 9.14 -8.54 -20.37
C MET A 46 9.89 -8.37 -19.04
N LEU A 47 10.40 -9.43 -18.41
CA LEU A 47 11.05 -9.31 -17.10
C LEU A 47 12.19 -8.26 -17.07
N PRO A 48 13.09 -8.18 -18.06
CA PRO A 48 14.16 -7.17 -18.06
C PRO A 48 13.66 -5.73 -18.07
N SER A 49 12.44 -5.44 -18.56
CA SER A 49 11.90 -4.08 -18.55
C SER A 49 11.46 -3.59 -17.16
N PHE A 50 11.29 -4.49 -16.19
CA PHE A 50 10.88 -4.16 -14.82
C PHE A 50 12.08 -4.07 -13.85
N GLN A 51 13.21 -3.52 -14.31
CA GLN A 51 14.36 -3.26 -13.44
C GLN A 51 14.27 -1.88 -12.77
N PRO A 52 14.81 -1.72 -11.54
CA PRO A 52 14.88 -0.42 -10.86
C PRO A 52 15.57 0.68 -11.68
N SER A 53 16.50 0.31 -12.56
CA SER A 53 17.26 1.21 -13.43
C SER A 53 16.46 1.79 -14.59
N ASN A 54 15.30 1.23 -14.93
CA ASN A 54 14.57 1.60 -16.15
C ASN A 54 13.65 2.82 -15.98
N TRP A 55 13.56 3.36 -14.76
CA TRP A 55 12.82 4.57 -14.46
C TRP A 55 13.37 5.23 -13.19
N ASP A 56 13.23 6.55 -13.08
CA ASP A 56 13.66 7.32 -11.90
C ASP A 56 12.71 7.07 -10.72
N SER A 57 12.90 5.91 -10.12
CA SER A 57 12.03 5.33 -9.11
C SER A 57 12.43 5.71 -7.68
N HIS A 58 13.62 6.28 -7.51
CA HIS A 58 14.33 6.49 -6.25
C HIS A 58 14.59 5.21 -5.44
N HIS A 59 14.54 4.03 -6.08
CA HIS A 59 14.81 2.74 -5.43
C HIS A 59 16.30 2.38 -5.46
N PRO A 60 16.79 1.61 -4.46
CA PRO A 60 18.12 1.01 -4.52
C PRO A 60 18.29 0.19 -5.81
N ARG A 61 19.50 0.18 -6.37
CA ARG A 61 19.80 -0.66 -7.54
C ARG A 61 19.77 -2.13 -7.12
N VAL A 62 18.68 -2.83 -7.45
CA VAL A 62 18.59 -4.29 -7.28
C VAL A 62 19.04 -4.97 -8.58
N ALA A 63 19.90 -5.98 -8.47
CA ALA A 63 20.52 -6.64 -9.62
C ALA A 63 19.54 -7.39 -10.54
N THR A 64 18.34 -7.71 -10.03
CA THR A 64 17.32 -8.50 -10.72
C THR A 64 15.98 -7.76 -10.81
N SER A 65 15.22 -8.06 -11.85
CA SER A 65 13.87 -7.52 -12.11
C SER A 65 12.94 -7.64 -10.90
N TYR A 66 12.01 -6.71 -10.73
CA TYR A 66 11.03 -6.72 -9.64
C TYR A 66 10.23 -8.02 -9.54
N PHE A 67 9.95 -8.67 -10.66
CA PHE A 67 9.05 -9.84 -10.73
C PHE A 67 9.79 -11.18 -10.90
N SER A 68 11.08 -11.25 -10.60
CA SER A 68 11.86 -12.47 -10.85
C SER A 68 11.39 -13.68 -10.04
N GLU A 69 10.83 -13.44 -8.85
CA GLU A 69 10.34 -14.45 -7.92
C GLU A 69 9.11 -15.20 -8.46
N TYR A 70 8.46 -14.66 -9.49
CA TYR A 70 7.37 -15.31 -10.21
C TYR A 70 7.86 -16.19 -11.37
N GLY A 71 9.17 -16.23 -11.65
CA GLY A 71 9.74 -16.76 -12.89
C GLY A 71 9.23 -18.16 -13.28
N SER A 72 9.15 -19.10 -12.34
CA SER A 72 8.67 -20.46 -12.63
C SER A 72 7.17 -20.57 -12.92
N LEU A 73 6.41 -19.51 -12.65
CA LEU A 73 4.96 -19.42 -12.82
C LEU A 73 4.59 -18.57 -14.05
N ILE A 74 5.57 -17.96 -14.73
CA ILE A 74 5.33 -17.09 -15.88
C ILE A 74 5.10 -17.94 -17.13
N SER A 75 3.99 -17.64 -17.81
CA SER A 75 3.69 -18.11 -19.16
C SER A 75 3.17 -16.92 -19.97
N THR A 76 1.87 -16.84 -20.22
CA THR A 76 1.16 -15.64 -20.72
C THR A 76 0.51 -14.92 -19.54
N GLY A 77 1.33 -14.44 -18.60
CA GLY A 77 0.92 -14.05 -17.24
C GLY A 77 1.40 -15.03 -16.17
N VAL A 78 1.20 -14.67 -14.90
CA VAL A 78 1.51 -15.54 -13.76
C VAL A 78 0.38 -16.54 -13.54
N GLN A 79 0.73 -17.83 -13.47
CA GLN A 79 -0.24 -18.90 -13.19
C GLN A 79 -1.07 -18.60 -11.94
N GLY A 80 -2.39 -18.81 -12.03
CA GLY A 80 -3.33 -18.59 -10.92
C GLY A 80 -3.64 -17.11 -10.62
N PHE A 81 -2.97 -16.15 -11.27
CA PHE A 81 -3.30 -14.74 -11.12
C PHE A 81 -4.60 -14.41 -11.88
N HIS A 82 -5.51 -13.68 -11.25
CA HIS A 82 -6.73 -13.18 -11.88
C HIS A 82 -6.75 -11.63 -11.86
N PRO A 83 -7.16 -10.95 -12.96
CA PRO A 83 -7.22 -9.48 -13.02
C PRO A 83 -7.98 -8.81 -11.86
N ASN A 84 -9.03 -9.46 -11.35
CA ASN A 84 -9.82 -8.97 -10.20
C ASN A 84 -8.99 -8.78 -8.92
N PHE A 85 -7.83 -9.45 -8.79
CA PHE A 85 -6.97 -9.31 -7.62
C PHE A 85 -6.38 -7.90 -7.49
N THR A 86 -6.34 -7.12 -8.58
CA THR A 86 -5.70 -5.80 -8.65
C THR A 86 -6.40 -4.78 -7.75
N ILE A 87 -7.31 -3.96 -8.29
CA ILE A 87 -8.05 -2.91 -7.57
C ILE A 87 -9.54 -3.26 -7.38
N LYS A 88 -10.08 -4.20 -8.16
CA LYS A 88 -11.48 -4.66 -8.01
C LYS A 88 -11.74 -5.16 -6.59
N ASN A 89 -10.85 -6.01 -6.10
CA ASN A 89 -10.97 -6.55 -4.76
C ASN A 89 -10.39 -5.65 -3.66
N PHE A 90 -10.15 -4.34 -3.91
CA PHE A 90 -9.42 -3.49 -2.96
C PHE A 90 -10.08 -3.42 -1.58
N PHE A 91 -11.41 -3.33 -1.53
CA PHE A 91 -12.20 -3.29 -0.28
C PHE A 91 -12.99 -4.56 0.03
N ARG A 92 -12.79 -5.63 -0.77
CA ARG A 92 -13.47 -6.91 -0.55
C ARG A 92 -12.84 -7.61 0.65
N ASN A 93 -13.69 -8.05 1.58
CA ASN A 93 -13.27 -8.79 2.76
C ASN A 93 -14.11 -10.06 3.01
N GLU A 94 -15.11 -10.30 2.16
CA GLU A 94 -15.96 -11.47 2.20
C GLU A 94 -15.19 -12.69 1.66
N GLN A 95 -14.93 -13.68 2.53
CA GLN A 95 -14.13 -14.87 2.17
C GLN A 95 -14.66 -15.58 0.93
N GLU A 96 -15.99 -15.67 0.81
CA GLU A 96 -16.68 -16.36 -0.29
C GLU A 96 -16.37 -15.75 -1.67
N CYS A 97 -15.99 -14.47 -1.72
CA CYS A 97 -15.66 -13.76 -2.96
C CYS A 97 -14.17 -13.83 -3.34
N LEU A 98 -13.32 -14.41 -2.48
CA LEU A 98 -11.86 -14.29 -2.57
C LEU A 98 -11.12 -15.64 -2.61
N TRP A 99 -11.81 -16.74 -2.91
CA TRP A 99 -11.22 -18.09 -2.99
C TRP A 99 -10.05 -18.19 -3.97
N ASP A 100 -10.20 -17.67 -5.19
CA ASP A 100 -9.12 -17.71 -6.19
C ASP A 100 -7.90 -16.90 -5.74
N GLN A 101 -8.15 -15.76 -5.08
CA GLN A 101 -7.09 -14.91 -4.53
C GLN A 101 -6.36 -15.60 -3.38
N ALA A 102 -7.09 -16.35 -2.55
CA ALA A 102 -6.51 -17.16 -1.49
C ALA A 102 -5.67 -18.32 -2.08
N ALA A 103 -6.20 -19.04 -3.06
CA ALA A 103 -5.50 -20.13 -3.73
C ALA A 103 -4.20 -19.65 -4.40
N TYR A 104 -4.24 -18.49 -5.05
CA TYR A 104 -3.06 -17.86 -5.65
C TYR A 104 -1.97 -17.54 -4.60
N LEU A 105 -2.31 -16.88 -3.50
CA LEU A 105 -1.33 -16.60 -2.44
C LEU A 105 -0.80 -17.88 -1.79
N ALA A 106 -1.65 -18.90 -1.58
CA ALA A 106 -1.24 -20.20 -1.06
C ALA A 106 -0.25 -20.92 -2.00
N MET A 107 -0.44 -20.80 -3.32
CA MET A 107 0.50 -21.32 -4.32
C MET A 107 1.86 -20.62 -4.22
N LEU A 108 1.90 -19.30 -4.06
CA LEU A 108 3.16 -18.55 -3.87
C LEU A 108 3.86 -18.96 -2.57
N MET A 109 3.10 -19.16 -1.48
CA MET A 109 3.67 -19.69 -0.23
C MET A 109 4.27 -21.08 -0.43
N HIS A 110 3.57 -21.97 -1.15
CA HIS A 110 4.05 -23.31 -1.45
C HIS A 110 5.39 -23.27 -2.21
N LEU A 111 5.51 -22.40 -3.22
CA LEU A 111 6.76 -22.19 -3.96
C LEU A 111 7.93 -21.76 -3.04
N SER A 112 7.67 -20.86 -2.08
CA SER A 112 8.68 -20.46 -1.10
C SER A 112 9.12 -21.64 -0.22
N TYR A 113 8.16 -22.41 0.29
CA TYR A 113 8.45 -23.53 1.19
C TYR A 113 9.19 -24.67 0.48
N GLN A 114 8.86 -24.96 -0.80
CA GLN A 114 9.61 -25.90 -1.62
C GLN A 114 11.08 -25.47 -1.80
N SER A 115 11.34 -24.17 -1.77
CA SER A 115 12.68 -23.59 -1.84
C SER A 115 13.33 -23.39 -0.46
N HIS A 116 12.73 -23.91 0.62
CA HIS A 116 13.15 -23.71 2.02
C HIS A 116 13.30 -22.23 2.43
N ARG A 117 12.53 -21.34 1.79
CA ARG A 117 12.53 -19.90 2.08
C ARG A 117 11.19 -19.49 2.69
N ARG A 118 11.22 -18.47 3.54
CA ARG A 118 10.06 -17.84 4.16
C ARG A 118 9.36 -16.95 3.13
N PRO A 119 8.07 -17.14 2.84
CA PRO A 119 7.34 -16.25 1.94
C PRO A 119 7.18 -14.87 2.57
N VAL A 120 7.49 -13.83 1.79
CA VAL A 120 7.26 -12.43 2.13
C VAL A 120 6.45 -11.80 1.01
N PHE A 121 5.36 -11.12 1.32
CA PHE A 121 4.50 -10.50 0.33
C PHE A 121 4.48 -8.99 0.53
N ASN A 122 4.95 -8.22 -0.46
CA ASN A 122 4.95 -6.77 -0.38
C ASN A 122 3.84 -6.18 -1.24
N PHE A 123 2.89 -5.46 -0.63
CA PHE A 123 1.72 -4.92 -1.29
C PHE A 123 1.60 -3.41 -1.13
N CYS A 124 1.25 -2.71 -2.20
CA CYS A 124 0.71 -1.36 -2.17
C CYS A 124 -0.81 -1.29 -2.46
N ARG A 125 -1.46 -2.45 -2.66
CA ARG A 125 -2.90 -2.60 -3.02
C ARG A 125 -3.75 -3.34 -1.98
N SER A 126 -3.21 -3.57 -0.78
CA SER A 126 -3.83 -4.47 0.20
C SER A 126 -4.46 -3.77 1.41
N LEU A 127 -4.30 -2.46 1.57
CA LEU A 127 -4.80 -1.73 2.76
C LEU A 127 -6.29 -1.96 3.01
N GLY A 128 -7.12 -1.94 1.96
CA GLY A 128 -8.55 -2.16 2.08
C GLY A 128 -8.99 -3.61 2.36
N ARG A 129 -8.06 -4.57 2.33
CA ARG A 129 -8.34 -6.01 2.47
C ARG A 129 -7.46 -6.71 3.53
N ILE A 130 -6.80 -5.95 4.39
CA ILE A 130 -6.03 -6.51 5.50
C ILE A 130 -6.90 -7.36 6.42
N PRO A 131 -8.15 -6.99 6.78
CA PRO A 131 -8.99 -7.84 7.61
C PRO A 131 -9.12 -9.26 7.04
N TRP A 132 -9.43 -9.38 5.75
CA TRP A 132 -9.47 -10.67 5.06
C TRP A 132 -8.12 -11.38 5.01
N LEU A 133 -7.02 -10.68 4.69
CA LEU A 133 -5.69 -11.28 4.66
C LEU A 133 -5.30 -11.85 6.03
N ARG A 134 -5.56 -11.11 7.11
CA ARG A 134 -5.26 -11.51 8.50
C ARG A 134 -6.09 -12.73 8.92
N GLN A 135 -7.36 -12.76 8.54
CA GLN A 135 -8.25 -13.89 8.84
C GLN A 135 -7.90 -15.15 8.04
N THR A 136 -7.52 -14.98 6.77
CA THR A 136 -7.27 -16.09 5.84
C THR A 136 -5.88 -16.71 6.04
N PHE A 137 -4.88 -15.88 6.34
CA PHE A 137 -3.50 -16.32 6.43
C PHE A 137 -2.85 -15.95 7.77
N PRO A 138 -2.69 -16.92 8.68
CA PRO A 138 -1.89 -16.72 9.89
C PRO A 138 -0.45 -16.33 9.51
N GLY A 139 -0.04 -15.15 9.90
CA GLY A 139 1.24 -14.57 9.51
C GLY A 139 1.64 -13.39 10.39
N ILE A 140 2.76 -12.76 10.06
CA ILE A 140 3.12 -11.45 10.62
C ILE A 140 2.77 -10.38 9.60
N HIS A 141 1.98 -9.40 10.01
CA HIS A 141 1.52 -8.30 9.19
C HIS A 141 2.22 -7.00 9.61
N ILE A 142 2.87 -6.36 8.66
CA ILE A 142 3.63 -5.12 8.84
C ILE A 142 2.94 -4.06 8.01
N LEU A 143 2.53 -2.95 8.61
CA LEU A 143 2.03 -1.78 7.92
C LEU A 143 3.13 -0.73 7.81
N LEU A 144 3.39 -0.25 6.61
CA LEU A 144 4.27 0.88 6.36
C LEU A 144 3.41 2.15 6.25
N LEU A 145 3.83 3.20 6.93
CA LEU A 145 3.20 4.52 6.86
C LEU A 145 4.20 5.58 6.45
N ARG A 146 3.68 6.65 5.85
CA ARG A 146 4.44 7.83 5.47
C ARG A 146 3.57 9.04 5.65
N ASN A 147 4.19 10.20 5.88
CA ASN A 147 3.52 11.48 5.91
C ASN A 147 2.65 11.61 4.63
N PRO A 148 1.33 11.81 4.78
CA PRO A 148 0.42 11.75 3.65
C PRO A 148 0.70 12.85 2.62
N ILE A 149 1.19 14.03 3.06
CA ILE A 149 1.52 15.10 2.14
C ILE A 149 2.75 14.75 1.31
N ASP A 150 3.82 14.25 1.94
CA ASP A 150 5.03 13.84 1.22
C ASP A 150 4.81 12.62 0.33
N GLN A 151 3.95 11.70 0.76
CA GLN A 151 3.52 10.57 -0.06
C GLN A 151 2.78 11.04 -1.31
N TRP A 152 1.81 11.97 -1.16
CA TRP A 152 1.10 12.57 -2.29
C TRP A 152 2.03 13.38 -3.19
N LEU A 153 2.92 14.21 -2.62
CA LEU A 153 3.91 14.99 -3.38
C LEU A 153 4.86 14.10 -4.18
N SER A 154 5.20 12.92 -3.65
CA SER A 154 5.95 11.92 -4.41
C SER A 154 5.19 11.41 -5.64
N GLY A 155 3.88 11.18 -5.52
CA GLY A 155 3.02 10.87 -6.66
C GLY A 155 2.94 12.03 -7.67
N ARG A 156 2.74 13.26 -7.17
CA ARG A 156 2.71 14.48 -8.00
C ARG A 156 4.01 14.73 -8.75
N ALA A 157 5.15 14.44 -8.13
CA ALA A 157 6.45 14.56 -8.78
C ALA A 157 6.55 13.62 -10.01
N GLN A 158 5.97 12.42 -9.92
CA GLN A 158 5.91 11.48 -11.05
C GLN A 158 4.94 11.96 -12.13
N LEU A 159 3.79 12.54 -11.75
CA LEU A 159 2.88 13.17 -12.71
C LEU A 159 3.57 14.28 -13.51
N ARG A 160 4.36 15.14 -12.85
CA ARG A 160 5.16 16.19 -13.53
C ARG A 160 6.19 15.62 -14.50
N LYS A 161 6.64 14.38 -14.29
CA LYS A 161 7.52 13.63 -15.20
C LYS A 161 6.75 12.86 -16.29
N GLY A 162 5.44 13.07 -16.41
CA GLY A 162 4.58 12.42 -17.41
C GLY A 162 4.03 11.05 -16.99
N ASN A 163 4.21 10.64 -15.73
CA ASN A 163 3.69 9.40 -15.19
C ASN A 163 2.50 9.65 -14.24
N PRO A 164 1.24 9.60 -14.72
CA PRO A 164 0.05 9.86 -13.89
C PRO A 164 -0.34 8.67 -13.00
N TYR A 165 0.40 7.56 -13.07
CA TYR A 165 -0.01 6.29 -12.48
C TYR A 165 -0.32 6.37 -10.98
N PHE A 166 0.46 7.10 -10.18
CA PHE A 166 0.21 7.18 -8.74
C PHE A 166 -0.96 8.11 -8.41
N GLU A 167 -1.12 9.19 -9.18
CA GLU A 167 -2.17 10.17 -8.99
C GLU A 167 -3.56 9.58 -9.29
N ILE A 168 -3.65 8.68 -10.29
CA ILE A 168 -4.92 8.10 -10.72
C ILE A 168 -5.43 6.97 -9.81
N MET A 169 -4.57 6.31 -9.03
CA MET A 169 -4.99 5.16 -8.19
C MET A 169 -6.16 5.47 -7.25
N PRO A 170 -6.19 6.60 -6.51
CA PRO A 170 -7.35 6.93 -5.67
C PRO A 170 -8.67 7.05 -6.46
N TYR A 171 -8.62 7.58 -7.68
CA TYR A 171 -9.78 7.72 -8.56
C TYR A 171 -10.28 6.37 -9.02
N LEU A 172 -9.36 5.48 -9.41
CA LEU A 172 -9.70 4.12 -9.80
C LEU A 172 -10.31 3.36 -8.62
N ILE A 173 -9.65 3.33 -7.47
CA ILE A 173 -10.13 2.58 -6.29
C ILE A 173 -11.53 3.02 -5.86
N MET A 174 -11.76 4.34 -5.73
CA MET A 174 -13.02 4.89 -5.23
C MET A 174 -14.10 5.08 -6.30
N GLY A 175 -13.73 5.05 -7.58
CA GLY A 175 -14.66 5.19 -8.72
C GLY A 175 -15.41 3.90 -9.08
N GLN A 176 -15.09 2.79 -8.43
CA GLN A 176 -15.75 1.51 -8.68
C GLN A 176 -17.19 1.51 -8.17
N ASP A 177 -18.08 0.85 -8.91
CA ASP A 177 -19.47 0.61 -8.48
C ASP A 177 -19.57 -0.29 -7.24
N GLU A 178 -18.61 -1.19 -7.04
CA GLU A 178 -18.52 -2.11 -5.91
C GLU A 178 -17.55 -1.61 -4.82
N VAL A 179 -17.97 -0.60 -4.05
CA VAL A 179 -17.21 -0.04 -2.91
C VAL A 179 -18.07 0.09 -1.65
N PRO A 180 -17.46 0.11 -0.44
CA PRO A 180 -18.18 0.35 0.80
C PRO A 180 -19.01 1.65 0.76
N PRO A 181 -20.15 1.73 1.49
CA PRO A 181 -21.00 2.93 1.52
C PRO A 181 -20.25 4.23 1.84
N ILE A 182 -19.31 4.18 2.80
CA ILE A 182 -18.45 5.32 3.15
C ILE A 182 -17.61 5.77 1.95
N ILE A 183 -16.96 4.83 1.24
CA ILE A 183 -16.16 5.15 0.05
C ILE A 183 -17.03 5.72 -1.07
N ARG A 184 -18.25 5.21 -1.25
CA ARG A 184 -19.21 5.77 -2.21
C ARG A 184 -19.57 7.21 -1.87
N THR A 185 -19.75 7.52 -0.59
CA THR A 185 -20.04 8.87 -0.09
C THR A 185 -18.85 9.81 -0.35
N ILE A 186 -17.62 9.35 -0.10
CA ILE A 186 -16.39 10.09 -0.43
C ILE A 186 -16.30 10.35 -1.93
N ALA A 187 -16.54 9.33 -2.76
CA ALA A 187 -16.51 9.45 -4.22
C ALA A 187 -17.56 10.46 -4.73
N GLN A 188 -18.76 10.48 -4.16
CA GLN A 188 -19.79 11.46 -4.48
C GLN A 188 -19.41 12.88 -4.04
N TYR A 189 -18.84 13.04 -2.84
CA TYR A 189 -18.37 14.34 -2.34
C TYR A 189 -17.34 14.97 -3.30
N TRP A 190 -16.38 14.17 -3.77
CA TRP A 190 -15.38 14.62 -4.73
C TRP A 190 -15.86 14.59 -6.18
N LYS A 191 -17.09 14.14 -6.45
CA LYS A 191 -17.64 13.96 -7.81
C LYS A 191 -16.73 13.12 -8.69
N LEU A 192 -16.22 12.01 -8.16
CA LEU A 192 -15.34 11.10 -8.90
C LEU A 192 -16.10 10.40 -10.02
N PRO A 193 -15.48 10.23 -11.20
CA PRO A 193 -16.04 9.40 -12.26
C PRO A 193 -16.31 7.99 -11.76
N GLN A 194 -17.52 7.50 -12.02
CA GLN A 194 -17.93 6.15 -11.65
C GLN A 194 -17.79 5.22 -12.86
N TYR A 195 -17.38 3.98 -12.62
CA TYR A 195 -17.27 2.95 -13.65
C TYR A 195 -17.63 1.57 -13.09
N THR A 196 -18.04 0.67 -13.99
CA THR A 196 -18.36 -0.71 -13.62
C THR A 196 -17.08 -1.48 -13.35
N SER A 197 -16.99 -2.15 -12.20
CA SER A 197 -15.80 -2.91 -11.79
C SER A 197 -15.53 -4.18 -12.62
N ASP A 198 -16.42 -4.52 -13.57
CA ASP A 198 -16.27 -5.64 -14.50
C ASP A 198 -15.38 -5.36 -15.71
N ILE A 199 -15.00 -4.11 -15.96
CA ILE A 199 -14.06 -3.79 -17.05
C ILE A 199 -12.61 -4.10 -16.66
N ALA A 200 -11.75 -4.34 -17.64
CA ALA A 200 -10.34 -4.58 -17.39
C ALA A 200 -9.67 -3.33 -16.78
N PHE A 201 -8.65 -3.56 -15.93
CA PHE A 201 -7.91 -2.47 -15.27
C PHE A 201 -7.42 -1.40 -16.26
N PHE A 202 -6.85 -1.82 -17.39
CA PHE A 202 -6.31 -0.88 -18.39
C PHE A 202 -7.41 -0.06 -19.07
N ASP A 203 -8.60 -0.63 -19.28
CA ASP A 203 -9.74 0.12 -19.84
C ASP A 203 -10.23 1.19 -18.85
N ALA A 204 -10.40 0.82 -17.58
CA ALA A 204 -10.71 1.78 -16.52
C ALA A 204 -9.65 2.87 -16.43
N TYR A 205 -8.37 2.48 -16.45
CA TYR A 205 -7.25 3.42 -16.43
C TYR A 205 -7.32 4.41 -17.59
N HIS A 206 -7.55 3.93 -18.83
CA HIS A 206 -7.64 4.78 -20.02
C HIS A 206 -8.86 5.70 -19.98
N GLN A 207 -9.98 5.25 -19.43
CA GLN A 207 -11.18 6.07 -19.26
C GLN A 207 -10.99 7.19 -18.23
N ILE A 208 -10.33 6.90 -17.12
CA ILE A 208 -10.21 7.83 -15.98
C ILE A 208 -9.02 8.78 -16.14
N ARG A 209 -7.95 8.36 -16.81
CA ARG A 209 -6.70 9.13 -16.95
C ARG A 209 -6.90 10.57 -17.47
N PRO A 210 -7.71 10.85 -18.50
CA PRO A 210 -7.92 12.21 -18.98
C PRO A 210 -8.61 13.12 -17.96
N LEU A 211 -9.34 12.54 -17.01
CA LEU A 211 -10.14 13.28 -16.02
C LEU A 211 -9.30 13.71 -14.81
N VAL A 212 -8.19 13.04 -14.51
CA VAL A 212 -7.34 13.38 -13.35
C VAL A 212 -6.86 14.84 -13.41
N THR A 213 -6.57 15.34 -14.61
CA THR A 213 -6.11 16.73 -14.79
C THR A 213 -7.21 17.78 -14.68
N SER A 214 -8.50 17.40 -14.63
CA SER A 214 -9.60 18.36 -14.40
C SER A 214 -9.77 18.73 -12.93
N TYR A 215 -9.14 17.99 -12.02
CA TYR A 215 -9.15 18.29 -10.59
C TYR A 215 -8.03 19.27 -10.24
N SER A 216 -8.36 20.26 -9.42
CA SER A 216 -7.34 21.16 -8.86
C SER A 216 -6.37 20.39 -7.98
N THR A 217 -5.17 20.94 -7.79
CA THR A 217 -4.14 20.41 -6.88
C THR A 217 -4.69 20.12 -5.48
N THR A 218 -5.49 21.03 -4.93
CA THR A 218 -6.13 20.90 -3.61
C THR A 218 -7.17 19.77 -3.58
N GLN A 219 -7.98 19.63 -4.63
CA GLN A 219 -8.93 18.51 -4.74
C GLN A 219 -8.21 17.18 -4.84
N SER A 220 -7.16 17.08 -5.67
CA SER A 220 -6.41 15.83 -5.81
C SER A 220 -5.75 15.39 -4.51
N PHE A 221 -5.18 16.34 -3.75
CA PHE A 221 -4.67 16.05 -2.41
C PHE A 221 -5.77 15.57 -1.45
N GLY A 222 -6.95 16.21 -1.47
CA GLY A 222 -8.08 15.80 -0.64
C GLY A 222 -8.63 14.40 -0.98
N ILE A 223 -8.71 14.06 -2.28
CA ILE A 223 -9.11 12.73 -2.77
C ILE A 223 -8.12 11.68 -2.28
N PHE A 224 -6.82 11.94 -2.43
CA PHE A 224 -5.77 11.06 -1.90
C PHE A 224 -5.89 10.90 -0.38
N LEU A 225 -6.07 12.01 0.34
CA LEU A 225 -6.08 12.04 1.80
C LEU A 225 -7.26 11.25 2.38
N ASP A 226 -8.45 11.34 1.79
CA ASP A 226 -9.62 10.59 2.25
C ASP A 226 -9.41 9.08 2.08
N LEU A 227 -8.86 8.64 0.93
CA LEU A 227 -8.49 7.24 0.74
C LEU A 227 -7.39 6.79 1.72
N TYR A 228 -6.36 7.61 1.91
CA TYR A 228 -5.28 7.35 2.85
C TYR A 228 -5.82 7.13 4.26
N LEU A 229 -6.65 8.05 4.77
CA LEU A 229 -7.24 7.99 6.11
C LEU A 229 -8.10 6.74 6.27
N TYR A 230 -9.06 6.53 5.38
CA TYR A 230 -9.99 5.41 5.48
C TYR A 230 -9.29 4.07 5.41
N SER A 231 -8.44 3.86 4.40
CA SER A 231 -7.75 2.58 4.21
C SER A 231 -6.72 2.29 5.30
N THR A 232 -6.11 3.32 5.89
CA THR A 232 -5.18 3.15 7.01
C THR A 232 -5.91 2.82 8.31
N LEU A 233 -7.03 3.47 8.61
CA LEU A 233 -7.84 3.15 9.79
C LEU A 233 -8.45 1.74 9.70
N LEU A 234 -8.83 1.30 8.50
CA LEU A 234 -9.26 -0.07 8.25
C LEU A 234 -8.13 -1.09 8.46
N ALA A 235 -6.89 -0.71 8.13
CA ALA A 235 -5.71 -1.57 8.20
C ALA A 235 -5.15 -1.76 9.61
N LEU A 236 -5.05 -0.67 10.38
CA LEU A 236 -4.32 -0.61 11.66
C LEU A 236 -4.68 -1.70 12.66
N PRO A 237 -5.95 -2.05 12.89
CA PRO A 237 -6.31 -3.04 13.91
C PRO A 237 -5.83 -4.47 13.60
N PHE A 238 -5.40 -4.73 12.36
CA PHE A 238 -5.12 -6.08 11.87
C PHE A 238 -3.63 -6.33 11.60
N VAL A 239 -2.75 -5.43 12.03
CA VAL A 239 -1.30 -5.56 11.85
C VAL A 239 -0.56 -5.75 13.16
N ASP A 240 0.56 -6.49 13.11
CA ASP A 240 1.39 -6.76 14.29
C ASP A 240 2.46 -5.68 14.49
N ILE A 241 2.89 -5.03 13.39
CA ILE A 241 3.96 -4.02 13.39
C ILE A 241 3.54 -2.84 12.51
N VAL A 242 3.76 -1.62 12.99
CA VAL A 242 3.68 -0.39 12.18
C VAL A 242 5.06 0.23 12.08
N ILE A 243 5.52 0.46 10.86
CA ILE A 243 6.78 1.15 10.57
C ILE A 243 6.45 2.49 9.95
N ASP A 244 6.76 3.55 10.68
CA ASP A 244 6.75 4.92 10.18
C ASP A 244 8.04 5.15 9.37
N MET A 245 7.86 5.27 8.06
CA MET A 245 8.99 5.34 7.14
C MET A 245 9.70 6.71 7.18
N ASP A 246 9.05 7.76 7.70
CA ASP A 246 9.71 9.06 7.91
C ASP A 246 10.60 9.00 9.16
N GLU A 247 10.09 8.43 10.26
CA GLU A 247 10.89 8.23 11.49
C GLU A 247 12.03 7.23 11.28
N LEU A 248 11.81 6.18 10.46
CA LEU A 248 12.87 5.23 10.10
C LEU A 248 14.07 5.94 9.44
N ASP A 249 13.78 6.94 8.62
CA ASP A 249 14.77 7.76 7.94
C ASP A 249 15.44 8.76 8.90
N LEU A 250 14.65 9.51 9.67
CA LEU A 250 15.11 10.66 10.44
C LEU A 250 15.67 10.33 11.84
N SER A 251 15.26 9.22 12.45
CA SER A 251 15.58 8.88 13.84
C SER A 251 16.43 7.62 13.96
N LEU A 252 17.68 7.78 14.40
CA LEU A 252 18.58 6.65 14.66
C LEU A 252 18.02 5.72 15.75
N THR A 253 17.43 6.29 16.80
CA THR A 253 16.81 5.53 17.90
C THR A 253 15.65 4.68 17.36
N TYR A 254 14.73 5.28 16.60
CA TYR A 254 13.59 4.57 16.02
C TYR A 254 14.06 3.46 15.06
N ARG A 255 15.10 3.72 14.27
CA ARG A 255 15.71 2.71 13.40
C ARG A 255 16.25 1.51 14.16
N GLN A 256 16.90 1.73 15.30
CA GLN A 256 17.37 0.65 16.17
C GLN A 256 16.20 -0.12 16.79
N GLU A 257 15.15 0.58 17.22
CA GLU A 257 13.93 -0.05 17.75
C GLU A 257 13.25 -0.95 16.72
N VAL A 258 13.03 -0.45 15.49
CA VAL A 258 12.48 -1.24 14.38
C VAL A 258 13.37 -2.46 14.08
N SER A 259 14.69 -2.28 14.04
CA SER A 259 15.64 -3.39 13.82
C SER A 259 15.54 -4.46 14.91
N ASN A 260 15.41 -4.05 16.17
CA ASN A 260 15.26 -4.96 17.31
C ASN A 260 13.92 -5.69 17.27
N ILE A 261 12.83 -4.99 17.00
CA ILE A 261 11.49 -5.58 16.90
C ILE A 261 11.43 -6.60 15.77
N LEU A 262 11.99 -6.31 14.60
CA LEU A 262 12.03 -7.27 13.49
C LEU A 262 12.91 -8.48 13.82
N ARG A 263 14.02 -8.29 14.54
CA ARG A 263 14.85 -9.41 15.02
C ARG A 263 14.09 -10.30 15.98
N GLU A 264 13.40 -9.72 16.97
CA GLU A 264 12.62 -10.47 17.95
C GLU A 264 11.40 -11.18 17.32
N THR A 265 10.63 -10.48 16.50
CA THR A 265 9.36 -10.98 15.97
C THR A 265 9.57 -11.90 14.78
N LEU A 266 10.58 -11.65 13.95
CA LEU A 266 10.80 -12.39 12.70
C LEU A 266 12.01 -13.34 12.76
N ASN A 267 12.89 -13.20 13.74
CA ASN A 267 14.21 -13.84 13.74
C ASN A 267 15.02 -13.48 12.48
N LEU A 268 14.91 -12.23 12.02
CA LEU A 268 15.62 -11.69 10.85
C LEU A 268 16.39 -10.43 11.24
N SER A 269 17.63 -10.30 10.77
CA SER A 269 18.40 -9.07 10.93
C SER A 269 18.39 -8.29 9.62
N LEU A 270 17.62 -7.21 9.56
CA LEU A 270 17.51 -6.35 8.38
C LEU A 270 18.24 -5.03 8.66
N PRO A 271 19.29 -4.67 7.89
CA PRO A 271 20.00 -3.42 8.08
C PRO A 271 19.26 -2.26 7.41
N PHE A 272 19.08 -1.15 8.14
CA PHE A 272 18.39 0.04 7.66
C PHE A 272 19.27 1.30 7.61
N ASP A 273 20.59 1.17 7.71
CA ASP A 273 21.49 2.33 7.78
C ASP A 273 21.51 3.19 6.51
N ASP A 274 21.07 2.61 5.39
CA ASP A 274 20.96 3.21 4.07
C ASP A 274 19.52 3.64 3.72
N VAL A 275 18.61 3.66 4.69
CA VAL A 275 17.27 4.18 4.47
C VAL A 275 17.36 5.63 4.02
N HIS A 276 16.57 5.97 3.02
CA HIS A 276 16.42 7.34 2.57
C HIS A 276 15.05 7.53 1.95
N ILE A 277 14.29 8.50 2.46
CA ILE A 277 13.02 8.92 1.88
C ILE A 277 13.07 10.40 1.53
N THR A 278 12.47 10.75 0.39
CA THR A 278 12.40 12.14 -0.04
C THR A 278 11.44 12.94 0.84
N HIS A 279 11.94 13.88 1.62
CA HIS A 279 11.10 14.84 2.35
C HIS A 279 10.84 16.07 1.50
N TYR A 280 9.59 16.56 1.45
CA TYR A 280 9.26 17.74 0.66
C TYR A 280 9.12 18.96 1.57
N GLY A 281 9.89 20.01 1.28
CA GLY A 281 9.84 21.27 2.02
C GLY A 281 8.49 22.00 1.90
N PRO A 282 8.20 22.94 2.82
CA PRO A 282 6.91 23.64 2.92
C PRO A 282 6.47 24.33 1.62
N ASP A 283 7.41 24.78 0.79
CA ASP A 283 7.14 25.43 -0.49
C ASP A 283 6.49 24.51 -1.53
N ASN A 284 6.56 23.19 -1.33
CA ASN A 284 5.94 22.22 -2.23
C ASN A 284 4.50 21.88 -1.84
N ARG A 285 4.04 22.30 -0.65
CA ARG A 285 2.73 21.92 -0.11
C ARG A 285 1.60 22.50 -0.99
N PRO A 286 0.46 21.81 -1.14
CA PRO A 286 -0.63 22.33 -1.94
C PRO A 286 -1.26 23.59 -1.30
N PRO A 287 -1.86 24.49 -2.10
CA PRO A 287 -2.57 25.64 -1.56
C PRO A 287 -3.65 25.23 -0.55
N HIS A 288 -3.68 25.92 0.59
CA HIS A 288 -4.64 25.66 1.68
C HIS A 288 -4.62 24.22 2.23
N TRP A 289 -3.48 23.51 2.15
CA TRP A 289 -3.36 22.12 2.59
C TRP A 289 -3.84 21.86 4.02
N GLN A 290 -3.61 22.82 4.94
CA GLN A 290 -4.08 22.72 6.33
C GLN A 290 -5.61 22.63 6.40
N ASN A 291 -6.32 23.43 5.60
CA ASN A 291 -7.78 23.39 5.53
C ASN A 291 -8.26 22.06 4.93
N VAL A 292 -7.54 21.51 3.95
CA VAL A 292 -7.86 20.17 3.40
C VAL A 292 -7.76 19.11 4.48
N ILE A 293 -6.70 19.14 5.30
CA ILE A 293 -6.51 18.21 6.41
C ILE A 293 -7.62 18.37 7.46
N ILE A 294 -7.89 19.60 7.90
CA ILE A 294 -8.95 19.89 8.88
C ILE A 294 -10.29 19.35 8.38
N ASN A 295 -10.66 19.63 7.13
CA ASN A 295 -11.91 19.18 6.55
C ASN A 295 -11.97 17.66 6.41
N ALA A 296 -10.85 17.00 6.06
CA ALA A 296 -10.79 15.54 5.97
C ALA A 296 -10.94 14.88 7.35
N LEU A 297 -10.27 15.41 8.38
CA LEU A 297 -10.42 14.91 9.76
C LEU A 297 -11.85 15.13 10.29
N GLN A 298 -12.47 16.27 9.98
CA GLN A 298 -13.87 16.52 10.34
C GLN A 298 -14.83 15.54 9.65
N ARG A 299 -14.63 15.23 8.36
CA ARG A 299 -15.41 14.19 7.67
C ARG A 299 -15.20 12.83 8.33
N MET A 300 -13.95 12.46 8.60
CA MET A 300 -13.60 11.22 9.29
C MET A 300 -14.32 11.09 10.63
N GLU A 301 -14.21 12.10 11.49
CA GLU A 301 -14.79 12.09 12.83
C GLU A 301 -16.33 12.05 12.81
N SER A 302 -16.97 12.83 11.94
CA SER A 302 -18.42 12.98 11.93
C SER A 302 -19.17 11.96 11.08
N GLN A 303 -18.53 11.39 10.05
CA GLN A 303 -19.21 10.54 9.05
C GLN A 303 -18.69 9.11 9.02
N TRP A 304 -17.40 8.88 9.28
CA TRP A 304 -16.79 7.56 9.08
C TRP A 304 -16.63 6.80 10.40
N LEU A 305 -16.05 7.44 11.41
CA LEU A 305 -15.75 6.79 12.69
C LEU A 305 -16.96 6.13 13.37
N PRO A 306 -18.16 6.73 13.41
CA PRO A 306 -19.31 6.08 14.03
C PRO A 306 -19.65 4.71 13.40
N GLU A 307 -19.62 4.63 12.06
CA GLU A 307 -19.86 3.38 11.34
C GLU A 307 -18.65 2.43 11.43
N MET A 308 -17.42 2.95 11.38
CA MET A 308 -16.20 2.14 11.50
C MET A 308 -16.10 1.48 12.88
N TYR A 309 -16.38 2.17 13.98
CA TYR A 309 -16.42 1.55 15.32
C TYR A 309 -17.51 0.48 15.44
N CYS A 310 -18.61 0.61 14.69
CA CYS A 310 -19.66 -0.38 14.68
C CYS A 310 -19.30 -1.62 13.84
N SER A 311 -18.57 -1.44 12.73
CA SER A 311 -18.26 -2.49 11.76
C SER A 311 -16.90 -3.14 11.95
N ILE A 312 -15.99 -2.51 12.71
CA ILE A 312 -14.62 -2.98 12.96
C ILE A 312 -14.41 -3.03 14.49
N PRO A 313 -14.78 -4.13 15.16
CA PRO A 313 -14.66 -4.25 16.62
C PRO A 313 -13.23 -4.07 17.15
N GLU A 314 -12.23 -4.38 16.34
CA GLU A 314 -10.82 -4.24 16.67
C GLU A 314 -10.33 -2.78 16.60
N LEU A 315 -11.08 -1.86 15.98
CA LEU A 315 -10.71 -0.45 15.92
C LEU A 315 -10.84 0.19 17.31
N GLN A 316 -9.79 0.90 17.72
CA GLN A 316 -9.67 1.50 19.05
C GLN A 316 -9.30 2.98 18.94
N PRO A 317 -9.61 3.81 19.95
CA PRO A 317 -9.30 5.24 19.95
C PRO A 317 -7.82 5.55 19.70
N GLU A 318 -6.91 4.70 20.18
CA GLU A 318 -5.48 4.85 19.98
C GLU A 318 -5.04 4.74 18.51
N HIS A 319 -5.69 3.88 17.71
CA HIS A 319 -5.47 3.80 16.27
C HIS A 319 -5.83 5.13 15.60
N VAL A 320 -6.97 5.70 15.98
CA VAL A 320 -7.46 6.99 15.46
C VAL A 320 -6.52 8.13 15.86
N ASN A 321 -6.15 8.21 17.14
CA ASN A 321 -5.24 9.23 17.65
C ASN A 321 -3.89 9.21 16.94
N TYR A 322 -3.34 8.02 16.68
CA TYR A 322 -2.09 7.87 15.96
C TYR A 322 -2.17 8.40 14.52
N ILE A 323 -3.27 8.14 13.81
CA ILE A 323 -3.46 8.68 12.44
C ILE A 323 -3.71 10.18 12.43
N ILE A 324 -4.52 10.72 13.35
CA ILE A 324 -4.71 12.16 13.50
C ILE A 324 -3.35 12.85 13.69
N HIS A 325 -2.54 12.28 14.57
CA HIS A 325 -1.22 12.79 14.88
C HIS A 325 -0.29 12.75 13.66
N LYS A 326 -0.24 11.60 12.96
CA LYS A 326 0.55 11.42 11.74
C LYS A 326 0.19 12.43 10.64
N VAL A 327 -1.10 12.72 10.48
CA VAL A 327 -1.60 13.62 9.43
C VAL A 327 -1.39 15.08 9.79
N ARG A 328 -1.42 15.45 11.08
CA ARG A 328 -1.21 16.83 11.53
C ARG A 328 0.25 17.29 11.53
N GLU A 329 1.19 16.43 11.14
CA GLU A 329 2.65 16.69 11.18
C GLU A 329 3.16 17.10 12.56
N VAL A 330 2.49 16.67 13.63
CA VAL A 330 2.99 16.87 14.99
C VAL A 330 4.04 15.77 15.23
N PRO A 331 5.19 16.03 15.88
CA PRO A 331 6.10 14.97 16.32
C PRO A 331 5.40 14.07 17.35
N LEU A 332 5.43 12.73 17.17
CA LEU A 332 4.84 11.81 18.16
C LEU A 332 5.65 11.95 19.46
N LEU A 333 4.94 12.08 20.60
CA LEU A 333 5.61 12.06 21.91
C LEU A 333 6.29 10.70 22.14
N GLU A 334 5.73 9.62 21.59
CA GLU A 334 6.36 8.29 21.49
C GLU A 334 5.91 7.59 20.19
N PRO A 335 6.85 7.12 19.33
CA PRO A 335 6.52 6.28 18.18
C PRO A 335 5.92 4.95 18.64
N ARG A 336 4.70 4.61 18.19
CA ARG A 336 4.12 3.28 18.44
C ARG A 336 4.46 2.33 17.29
N ILE A 337 5.22 1.28 17.61
CA ILE A 337 5.65 0.26 16.63
C ILE A 337 4.78 -1.01 16.71
N ARG A 338 4.12 -1.27 17.83
CA ARG A 338 3.24 -2.44 18.05
C ARG A 338 1.86 -2.01 18.55
N TRP A 339 0.83 -2.79 18.19
CA TRP A 339 -0.57 -2.61 18.61
C TRP A 339 -1.07 -3.82 19.37
#